data_AF-A0A0K9NLK2-F1
#
_entry.id   AF-A0A0K9NLK2-F1
#
_cell.length_a   1.000
_cell.length_b   1.000
_cell.length_c   1.000
_cell.angle_alpha   90.00
_cell.angle_beta   90.00
_cell.angle_gamma   90.00
#
_symmetry.space_group_name_H-M   'P 1'
#
loop_
_entity.id
_entity.type
_entity.pdbx_description
1 polymer ?
#
loop_
_entity_poly.entity_id
_entity_poly.type
_entity_poly.pdbx_seq_one_letter_code
_entity_poly.pdbx_strand_id
1 'polypeptide(L)'
;MDRFADLERVQTLILQRIEKLELSLLLPQELDVKGGSDVGRNVLTTEEFLSGILRSQGVSDFCFKRVPKDYYDWSLDSRKDVLDASSVDHLCKSIVMVNTQASASVTDCSDHNNSKYYVVVVQYTARLNAENIKNFLYTLNNGKIAKKKFNMRLAPEKESLELTGFEHNGVTCIGMKTDIP
;
A
#
# COMPACT_ATOMS: atom_id res chain seq x y z
N MET A 1 -30.54 22.83 32.86
CA MET A 1 -30.67 23.14 31.41
C MET A 1 -29.58 22.46 30.59
N ASP A 2 -28.35 22.36 31.12
CA ASP A 2 -27.19 21.80 30.37
C ASP A 2 -27.32 20.35 29.89
N ARG A 3 -27.97 19.47 30.66
CA ARG A 3 -28.10 18.05 30.29
C ARG A 3 -28.96 17.80 29.06
N PHE A 4 -29.89 18.71 28.76
CA PHE A 4 -30.76 18.62 27.59
C PHE A 4 -30.02 19.08 26.33
N ALA A 5 -29.28 20.18 26.43
CA ALA A 5 -28.42 20.68 25.34
C ALA A 5 -27.31 19.68 24.98
N ASP A 6 -26.74 18.98 25.97
CA ASP A 6 -25.76 17.91 25.72
C ASP A 6 -26.37 16.71 25.00
N LEU A 7 -27.60 16.30 25.38
CA LEU A 7 -28.31 15.22 24.71
C LEU A 7 -28.65 15.59 23.26
N GLU A 8 -29.13 16.81 23.02
CA GLU A 8 -29.40 17.32 21.68
C GLU A 8 -28.13 17.32 20.83
N ARG A 9 -27.00 17.80 21.37
CA ARG A 9 -25.70 17.79 20.67
C ARG A 9 -25.26 16.38 20.29
N VAL A 10 -25.36 15.42 21.21
CA VAL A 10 -25.00 14.02 20.97
C VAL A 10 -25.93 13.40 19.92
N GLN A 11 -27.23 13.67 20.00
CA GLN A 11 -28.22 13.19 19.03
C GLN A 11 -27.94 13.73 17.63
N THR A 12 -27.63 15.02 17.49
CA THR A 12 -27.25 15.62 16.19
C THR A 12 -26.00 14.96 15.61
N LEU A 13 -24.98 14.71 16.43
CA LEU A 13 -23.76 14.02 16.01
C LEU A 13 -24.02 12.58 15.54
N ILE A 14 -24.91 11.86 16.22
CA ILE A 14 -25.30 10.50 15.82
C ILE A 14 -26.03 10.52 14.47
N LEU A 15 -27.00 11.43 14.30
CA LEU A 15 -27.75 11.56 13.05
C LEU A 15 -26.83 11.91 11.87
N GLN A 16 -25.88 12.84 12.05
CA GLN A 16 -24.89 13.17 11.02
C GLN A 16 -24.00 11.97 10.64
N ARG A 17 -23.64 11.12 11.62
CA ARG A 17 -22.87 9.89 11.34
C ARG A 17 -23.70 8.86 10.59
N ILE A 18 -24.98 8.70 10.94
CA ILE A 18 -25.90 7.80 10.24
C ILE A 18 -26.09 8.27 8.80
N GLU A 19 -26.37 9.56 8.56
CA GLU A 19 -26.51 10.13 7.22
C GLU A 19 -25.25 9.88 6.36
N LYS A 20 -24.07 10.08 6.94
CA LYS A 20 -22.80 9.79 6.26
C LYS A 20 -22.63 8.32 5.91
N LEU A 21 -23.06 7.40 6.78
CA LEU A 21 -23.04 5.96 6.54
C LEU A 21 -24.05 5.57 5.45
N GLU A 22 -25.27 6.11 5.48
CA GLU A 22 -26.30 5.88 4.47
C GLU A 22 -25.83 6.35 3.09
N LEU A 23 -25.23 7.55 3.00
CA LEU A 23 -24.65 8.05 1.75
C LEU A 23 -23.52 7.16 1.23
N SER A 24 -22.71 6.59 2.13
CA SER A 24 -21.66 5.65 1.75
C SER A 24 -22.19 4.31 1.23
N LEU A 25 -23.38 3.89 1.68
CA LEU A 25 -24.06 2.67 1.24
C LEU A 25 -24.90 2.88 -0.05
N LEU A 26 -25.36 4.11 -0.30
CA LEU A 26 -26.17 4.48 -1.45
C LEU A 26 -25.36 4.84 -2.70
N LEU A 27 -24.05 5.08 -2.56
CA LEU A 27 -23.14 5.15 -3.71
C LEU A 27 -23.10 3.77 -4.37
N PRO A 28 -23.43 3.65 -5.67
CA PRO A 28 -23.44 2.36 -6.36
C PRO A 28 -22.11 1.63 -6.15
N GLN A 29 -22.22 0.43 -5.61
CA GLN A 29 -21.17 -0.57 -5.54
C GLN A 29 -20.91 -1.13 -6.95
N GLU A 30 -20.64 -0.26 -7.92
CA GLU A 30 -20.32 -0.57 -9.31
C GLU A 30 -18.83 -0.33 -9.55
N LEU A 31 -18.01 -1.09 -8.84
CA LEU A 31 -16.68 -1.47 -9.33
C LEU A 31 -16.48 -2.93 -8.92
N ASP A 32 -17.04 -3.83 -9.73
CA ASP A 32 -16.54 -5.19 -9.83
C ASP A 32 -15.08 -5.07 -10.29
N VAL A 33 -14.15 -5.07 -9.32
CA VAL A 33 -12.71 -5.08 -9.58
C VAL A 33 -12.33 -6.48 -10.04
N LYS A 34 -12.78 -6.82 -11.25
CA LYS A 34 -12.25 -7.90 -12.06
C LYS A 34 -11.66 -7.29 -13.32
N GLY A 35 -10.34 -7.14 -13.31
CA GLY A 35 -9.56 -6.73 -14.47
C GLY A 35 -9.23 -5.25 -14.48
N GLY A 36 -7.95 -4.94 -14.22
CA GLY A 36 -7.38 -3.62 -14.41
C GLY A 36 -7.62 -3.11 -15.82
N SER A 37 -8.59 -2.23 -15.96
CA SER A 37 -8.81 -1.45 -17.17
C SER A 37 -8.09 -0.13 -16.99
N ASP A 38 -7.00 0.06 -17.75
CA ASP A 38 -6.11 1.25 -17.77
C ASP A 38 -6.85 2.57 -18.12
N VAL A 39 -8.14 2.48 -18.46
CA VAL A 39 -9.00 3.58 -18.90
C VAL A 39 -9.39 4.52 -17.75
N GLY A 40 -9.54 4.01 -16.52
CA GLY A 40 -9.96 4.83 -15.37
C GLY A 40 -8.83 5.61 -14.68
N ARG A 41 -7.58 5.14 -14.78
CA ARG A 41 -6.42 5.77 -14.13
C ARG A 41 -6.02 7.10 -14.78
N ASN A 42 -6.35 7.31 -16.05
CA ASN A 42 -5.95 8.50 -16.80
C ASN A 42 -6.76 9.77 -16.49
N VAL A 43 -7.87 9.66 -15.75
CA VAL A 43 -8.75 10.80 -15.45
C VAL A 43 -8.58 11.31 -14.02
N LEU A 44 -8.16 10.44 -13.09
CA LEU A 44 -8.06 10.75 -11.66
C LEU A 44 -6.62 11.07 -11.27
N THR A 45 -6.46 11.96 -10.29
CA THR A 45 -5.16 12.13 -9.64
C THR A 45 -4.81 10.87 -8.83
N THR A 46 -3.52 10.60 -8.63
CA THR A 46 -3.05 9.48 -7.78
C THR A 46 -3.66 9.53 -6.38
N GLU A 47 -3.83 10.73 -5.82
CA GLU A 47 -4.43 10.97 -4.51
C GLU A 47 -5.90 10.51 -4.46
N GLU A 48 -6.71 10.88 -5.46
CA GLU A 48 -8.11 10.48 -5.56
C GLU A 48 -8.24 8.97 -5.78
N PHE A 49 -7.41 8.41 -6.66
CA PHE A 49 -7.37 6.98 -6.94
C PHE A 49 -7.08 6.16 -5.68
N LEU A 50 -6.01 6.50 -4.95
CA LEU A 50 -5.65 5.77 -3.73
C LEU A 50 -6.65 6.02 -2.59
N SER A 51 -7.22 7.22 -2.49
CA SER A 51 -8.29 7.53 -1.53
C SER A 51 -9.53 6.66 -1.77
N GLY A 52 -9.91 6.44 -3.03
CA GLY A 52 -11.02 5.57 -3.40
C GLY A 52 -10.78 4.12 -2.98
N ILE A 53 -9.57 3.60 -3.21
CA ILE A 53 -9.18 2.24 -2.80
C ILE A 53 -9.22 2.10 -1.27
N LEU A 54 -8.63 3.03 -0.53
CA LEU A 54 -8.62 2.96 0.93
C LEU A 54 -10.03 2.94 1.51
N ARG A 55 -10.90 3.84 1.03
CA ARG A 55 -12.29 3.92 1.49
C ARG A 55 -13.10 2.68 1.12
N SER A 56 -12.92 2.13 -0.07
CA SER A 56 -13.64 0.91 -0.49
C SER A 56 -13.23 -0.33 0.32
N GLN A 57 -12.01 -0.34 0.87
CA GLN A 57 -11.52 -1.35 1.80
C GLN A 57 -11.83 -1.04 3.27
N GLY A 58 -12.65 -0.02 3.55
CA GLY A 58 -13.07 0.34 4.91
C GLY A 58 -12.04 1.16 5.70
N VAL A 59 -10.93 1.57 5.08
CA VAL A 59 -9.96 2.49 5.70
C VAL A 59 -10.49 3.90 5.60
N SER A 60 -10.95 4.43 6.73
CA SER A 60 -11.59 5.76 6.82
C SER A 60 -10.72 6.84 7.45
N ASP A 61 -9.60 6.46 8.07
CA ASP A 61 -8.65 7.36 8.73
C ASP A 61 -7.30 7.33 8.01
N PHE A 62 -7.08 8.30 7.12
CA PHE A 62 -5.83 8.51 6.39
C PHE A 62 -5.71 9.95 5.93
N CYS A 63 -4.48 10.40 5.70
CA CYS A 63 -4.19 11.74 5.18
C CYS A 63 -3.05 11.66 4.15
N PHE A 64 -3.28 12.19 2.95
CA PHE A 64 -2.22 12.41 1.96
C PHE A 64 -1.60 13.78 2.17
N LYS A 65 -0.26 13.84 2.12
CA LYS A 65 0.48 15.10 2.24
C LYS A 65 1.23 15.38 0.96
N ARG A 66 1.01 16.57 0.40
CA ARG A 66 1.79 17.08 -0.74
C ARG A 66 3.08 17.68 -0.22
N VAL A 67 4.19 17.30 -0.86
CA VAL A 67 5.53 17.75 -0.52
C VAL A 67 6.22 18.33 -1.76
N PRO A 68 7.24 19.19 -1.60
CA PRO A 68 8.04 19.68 -2.72
C PRO A 68 8.71 18.57 -3.53
N LYS A 69 9.10 18.87 -4.78
CA LYS A 69 9.68 17.88 -5.70
C LYS A 69 11.03 17.31 -5.22
N ASP A 70 11.79 18.11 -4.48
CA ASP A 70 13.08 17.78 -3.86
C ASP A 70 12.96 17.03 -2.53
N TYR A 71 11.76 16.62 -2.13
CA TYR A 71 11.49 15.89 -0.88
C TYR A 71 12.45 14.70 -0.64
N TYR A 72 12.81 13.96 -1.70
CA TYR A 72 13.71 12.81 -1.59
C TYR A 72 15.20 13.17 -1.43
N ASP A 73 15.55 14.44 -1.56
CA ASP A 73 16.90 14.96 -1.29
C ASP A 73 17.06 15.40 0.18
N TRP A 74 15.97 15.49 0.93
CA TRP A 74 15.97 15.96 2.32
C TRP A 74 16.44 14.89 3.31
N SER A 75 16.87 15.33 4.49
CA SER A 75 17.17 14.44 5.63
C SER A 75 15.91 13.71 6.12
N LEU A 76 16.07 12.56 6.78
CA LEU A 76 14.93 11.82 7.34
C LEU A 76 14.18 12.62 8.41
N ASP A 77 14.88 13.42 9.22
CA ASP A 77 14.25 14.30 10.20
C ASP A 77 13.34 15.34 9.54
N SER A 78 13.83 16.00 8.48
CA SER A 78 13.03 16.97 7.72
C SER A 78 11.81 16.32 7.06
N ARG A 79 11.95 15.09 6.54
CA ARG A 79 10.83 14.33 5.99
C ARG A 79 9.82 13.95 7.07
N LYS A 80 10.29 13.56 8.25
CA LYS A 80 9.44 13.25 9.39
C LYS A 80 8.63 14.49 9.81
N ASP A 81 9.28 15.65 9.90
CA ASP A 81 8.62 16.90 10.30
C ASP A 81 7.55 17.34 9.27
N VAL A 82 7.85 17.33 7.96
CA VAL A 82 6.85 17.72 6.94
C VAL A 82 5.68 16.74 6.88
N LEU A 83 5.94 15.45 7.12
CA LEU A 83 4.92 14.42 7.17
C LEU A 83 4.17 14.37 8.52
N ASP A 84 4.58 15.13 9.53
CA ASP A 84 4.04 15.08 10.91
C ASP A 84 4.08 13.66 11.50
N ALA A 85 5.15 12.94 11.21
CA ALA A 85 5.39 11.62 11.78
C ALA A 85 5.97 11.76 13.20
N SER A 86 5.58 10.90 14.13
CA SER A 86 6.06 10.98 15.53
C SER A 86 7.55 10.66 15.68
N SER A 87 8.12 9.85 14.77
CA SER A 87 9.55 9.49 14.71
C SER A 87 9.94 9.15 13.28
N VAL A 88 11.23 9.26 12.95
CA VAL A 88 11.80 8.78 11.68
C VAL A 88 11.53 7.29 11.44
N ASP A 89 11.32 6.51 12.51
CA ASP A 89 10.97 5.09 12.42
C ASP A 89 9.53 4.84 11.92
N HIS A 90 8.67 5.86 11.88
CA HIS A 90 7.35 5.75 11.26
C HIS A 90 7.40 6.01 9.74
N LEU A 91 8.55 6.45 9.21
CA LEU A 91 8.72 6.60 7.76
C LEU A 91 9.03 5.24 7.16
N CYS A 92 8.17 4.78 6.25
CA CYS A 92 8.33 3.52 5.53
C CYS A 92 8.52 3.74 4.03
N LYS A 93 9.14 2.76 3.39
CA LYS A 93 9.22 2.64 1.93
C LYS A 93 8.74 1.25 1.51
N SER A 94 8.09 1.20 0.35
CA SER A 94 7.73 -0.05 -0.31
C SER A 94 8.76 -0.37 -1.38
N ILE A 95 9.25 -1.61 -1.39
CA ILE A 95 10.29 -2.06 -2.32
C ILE A 95 9.80 -3.31 -3.02
N VAL A 96 9.79 -3.30 -4.36
CA VAL A 96 9.53 -4.51 -5.15
C VAL A 96 10.79 -5.37 -5.20
N MET A 97 10.66 -6.61 -4.75
CA MET A 97 11.71 -7.61 -4.74
C MET A 97 11.38 -8.71 -5.75
N VAL A 98 12.36 -9.12 -6.55
CA VAL A 98 12.25 -10.23 -7.52
C VAL A 98 12.98 -11.47 -7.01
N ASN A 99 12.33 -12.63 -7.11
CA ASN A 99 12.96 -13.92 -6.84
C ASN A 99 13.69 -14.43 -8.10
N THR A 100 14.99 -14.21 -8.13
CA THR A 100 15.85 -14.59 -9.27
C THR A 100 16.08 -16.11 -9.40
N GLN A 101 15.76 -16.90 -8.36
CA GLN A 101 15.96 -18.35 -8.33
C GLN A 101 14.64 -19.14 -8.31
N ALA A 102 13.51 -18.46 -8.55
CA ALA A 102 12.20 -19.08 -8.69
C ALA A 102 12.22 -20.19 -9.76
N SER A 103 11.33 -21.18 -9.63
CA SER A 103 11.12 -22.17 -10.70
C SER A 103 10.71 -21.48 -12.01
N ALA A 104 11.03 -22.07 -13.16
CA ALA A 104 10.60 -21.54 -14.46
C ALA A 104 9.07 -21.46 -14.60
N SER A 105 8.34 -22.26 -13.81
CA SER A 105 6.88 -22.23 -13.73
C SER A 105 6.32 -21.05 -12.91
N VAL A 106 7.16 -20.32 -12.17
CA VAL A 106 6.77 -19.19 -11.32
C VAL A 106 7.18 -17.91 -12.03
N THR A 107 6.26 -17.35 -12.80
CA THR A 107 6.50 -16.19 -13.67
C THR A 107 5.79 -14.93 -13.19
N ASP A 108 4.81 -15.06 -12.30
CA ASP A 108 3.91 -13.98 -11.88
C ASP A 108 3.67 -13.99 -10.36
N CYS A 109 2.61 -13.31 -9.91
CA CYS A 109 2.22 -13.20 -8.51
C CYS A 109 0.97 -14.02 -8.15
N SER A 110 0.60 -15.02 -8.95
CA SER A 110 -0.67 -15.74 -8.81
C SER A 110 -0.75 -16.60 -7.53
N ASP A 111 0.37 -17.14 -7.06
CA ASP A 111 0.48 -17.84 -5.78
C ASP A 111 1.17 -16.95 -4.76
N HIS A 112 0.40 -16.35 -3.84
CA HIS A 112 0.92 -15.43 -2.82
C HIS A 112 2.01 -16.07 -1.93
N ASN A 113 1.98 -17.39 -1.76
CA ASN A 113 3.00 -18.08 -0.99
C ASN A 113 4.30 -18.31 -1.79
N ASN A 114 4.23 -18.35 -3.12
CA ASN A 114 5.37 -18.62 -3.99
C ASN A 114 5.29 -17.82 -5.30
N SER A 115 5.40 -16.49 -5.16
CA SER A 115 5.36 -15.53 -6.25
C SER A 115 6.75 -15.20 -6.80
N LYS A 116 6.79 -14.71 -8.04
CA LYS A 116 8.02 -14.20 -8.67
C LYS A 116 8.45 -12.87 -8.05
N TYR A 117 7.49 -12.04 -7.65
CA TYR A 117 7.72 -10.72 -7.07
C TYR A 117 7.02 -10.60 -5.71
N TYR A 118 7.58 -9.78 -4.84
CA TYR A 118 7.05 -9.45 -3.52
C TYR A 118 7.26 -7.97 -3.22
N VAL A 119 6.31 -7.31 -2.56
CA VAL A 119 6.49 -5.96 -2.03
C VAL A 119 6.87 -6.06 -0.56
N VAL A 120 8.02 -5.48 -0.23
CA VAL A 120 8.48 -5.40 1.16
C VAL A 120 8.34 -3.97 1.64
N VAL A 121 7.51 -3.78 2.66
CA VAL A 121 7.38 -2.51 3.38
C VAL A 121 8.37 -2.51 4.55
N VAL A 122 9.27 -1.54 4.56
CA VAL A 122 10.33 -1.43 5.56
C VAL A 122 10.53 0.02 5.98
N GLN A 123 10.92 0.23 7.23
CA GLN A 123 11.26 1.57 7.73
C GLN A 123 12.49 2.13 7.00
N TYR A 124 12.56 3.45 6.83
CA TYR A 124 13.73 4.10 6.22
C TYR A 124 15.01 3.90 7.04
N THR A 125 14.90 3.78 8.36
CA THR A 125 16.02 3.54 9.28
C THR A 125 16.47 2.07 9.28
N ALA A 126 15.61 1.16 8.85
CA ALA A 126 15.91 -0.27 8.83
C ALA A 126 16.65 -0.69 7.55
N ARG A 127 17.60 -1.62 7.71
CA ARG A 127 18.27 -2.27 6.59
C ARG A 127 17.49 -3.51 6.20
N LEU A 128 17.11 -3.59 4.93
CA LEU A 128 16.44 -4.76 4.37
C LEU A 128 17.37 -5.98 4.46
N ASN A 129 16.91 -7.04 5.13
CA ASN A 129 17.67 -8.27 5.28
C ASN A 129 17.09 -9.37 4.37
N ALA A 130 17.78 -9.62 3.26
CA ALA A 130 17.37 -10.64 2.28
C ALA A 130 17.32 -12.06 2.86
N GLU A 131 18.16 -12.37 3.87
CA GLU A 131 18.16 -13.67 4.54
C GLU A 131 16.88 -13.86 5.37
N ASN A 132 16.40 -12.79 6.02
CA ASN A 132 15.15 -12.84 6.78
C ASN A 132 13.95 -13.08 5.86
N ILE A 133 13.90 -12.38 4.71
CA ILE A 133 12.85 -12.59 3.70
C ILE A 133 12.90 -14.04 3.19
N LYS A 134 14.08 -14.55 2.87
CA LYS A 134 14.29 -15.93 2.43
C LYS A 134 13.76 -16.94 3.45
N ASN A 135 14.07 -16.75 4.73
CA ASN A 135 13.62 -17.64 5.79
C ASN A 135 12.12 -17.51 6.07
N PHE A 136 11.55 -16.32 5.95
CA PHE A 136 10.12 -16.09 6.02
C PHE A 136 9.38 -16.86 4.92
N LEU A 137 9.77 -16.68 3.64
CA LEU A 137 9.14 -17.37 2.51
C LEU A 137 9.29 -18.90 2.59
N TYR A 138 10.44 -19.39 3.04
CA TYR A 138 10.64 -20.82 3.30
C TYR A 138 9.63 -21.37 4.32
N THR A 139 9.43 -20.62 5.41
CA THR A 139 8.49 -20.98 6.48
C THR A 139 7.04 -20.89 6.00
N LEU A 140 6.70 -19.85 5.23
CA LEU A 140 5.40 -19.64 4.61
C LEU A 140 4.99 -20.83 3.72
N ASN A 141 5.96 -21.44 3.03
CA ASN A 141 5.75 -22.63 2.20
C ASN A 141 5.83 -23.96 2.96
N ASN A 142 5.78 -23.94 4.31
CA ASN A 142 5.94 -25.11 5.18
C ASN A 142 7.19 -25.95 4.84
N GLY A 143 8.27 -25.32 4.37
CA GLY A 143 9.50 -25.99 3.98
C GLY A 143 9.43 -26.87 2.72
N LYS A 144 8.32 -26.87 1.98
CA LYS A 144 8.14 -27.67 0.75
C LYS A 144 9.05 -27.20 -0.40
N ILE A 145 9.35 -25.90 -0.44
CA ILE A 145 10.24 -25.30 -1.43
C ILE A 145 11.64 -25.17 -0.82
N ALA A 146 12.67 -25.67 -1.51
CA ALA A 146 14.04 -25.59 -1.02
C ALA A 146 14.50 -24.12 -0.87
N LYS A 147 15.17 -23.77 0.25
CA LYS A 147 15.66 -22.41 0.53
C LYS A 147 16.44 -21.75 -0.62
N LYS A 148 17.20 -22.53 -1.40
CA LYS A 148 17.97 -22.05 -2.56
C LYS A 148 17.11 -21.47 -3.69
N LYS A 149 15.80 -21.76 -3.70
CA LYS A 149 14.83 -21.24 -4.66
C LYS A 149 14.29 -19.87 -4.29
N PHE A 150 14.71 -19.31 -3.16
CA PHE A 150 14.39 -17.95 -2.73
C PHE A 150 15.67 -17.11 -2.75
N ASN A 151 15.85 -16.34 -3.81
CA ASN A 151 16.95 -15.37 -3.94
C ASN A 151 16.37 -14.01 -4.32
N MET A 152 15.96 -13.28 -3.28
CA MET A 152 15.29 -11.99 -3.41
C MET A 152 16.31 -10.90 -3.73
N ARG A 153 16.11 -10.22 -4.85
CA ARG A 153 16.88 -9.06 -5.30
C ARG A 153 15.95 -7.88 -5.55
N LEU A 154 16.49 -6.67 -5.57
CA LEU A 154 15.73 -5.50 -5.97
C LEU A 154 15.25 -5.69 -7.42
N ALA A 155 13.96 -5.49 -7.68
CA ALA A 155 13.44 -5.53 -9.04
C ALA A 155 14.02 -4.36 -9.86
N PRO A 156 14.38 -4.56 -11.14
CA PRO A 156 14.74 -3.47 -12.03
C PRO A 156 13.64 -2.40 -12.08
N GLU A 157 14.02 -1.13 -12.24
CA GLU A 157 13.06 -0.01 -12.20
C GLU A 157 11.95 -0.14 -13.24
N LYS A 158 12.30 -0.63 -14.44
CA LYS A 158 11.33 -0.88 -15.50
C LYS A 158 10.29 -1.93 -15.10
N GLU A 159 10.74 -3.06 -14.53
CA GLU A 159 9.84 -4.11 -14.05
C GLU A 159 8.97 -3.60 -12.89
N SER A 160 9.56 -2.85 -11.95
CA SER A 160 8.82 -2.22 -10.85
C SER A 160 7.74 -1.26 -11.38
N LEU A 161 8.04 -0.43 -12.38
CA LEU A 161 7.08 0.48 -12.98
C LEU A 161 5.96 -0.27 -13.70
N GLU A 162 6.28 -1.34 -14.44
CA GLU A 162 5.30 -2.18 -15.14
C GLU A 162 4.34 -2.87 -14.16
N LEU A 163 4.88 -3.43 -13.06
CA LEU A 163 4.11 -4.16 -12.05
C LEU A 163 3.28 -3.23 -11.15
N THR A 164 3.85 -2.09 -10.74
CA THR A 164 3.22 -1.21 -9.73
C THR A 164 2.47 -0.04 -10.35
N GLY A 165 2.89 0.43 -11.53
CA GLY A 165 2.41 1.68 -12.12
C GLY A 165 2.89 2.94 -11.40
N PHE A 166 3.92 2.83 -10.55
CA PHE A 166 4.53 3.94 -9.83
C PHE A 166 6.02 4.07 -10.19
N GLU A 167 6.48 5.31 -10.31
CA GLU A 167 7.87 5.62 -10.63
C GLU A 167 8.81 5.37 -9.43
N HIS A 168 10.11 5.44 -9.68
CA HIS A 168 11.14 5.36 -8.64
C HIS A 168 10.82 6.34 -7.48
N ASN A 169 10.99 5.88 -6.24
CA ASN A 169 10.57 6.57 -5.00
C ASN A 169 9.05 6.84 -4.85
N GLY A 170 8.21 6.52 -5.83
CA GLY A 170 6.75 6.68 -5.74
C GLY A 170 5.99 5.39 -5.41
N VAL A 171 6.69 4.26 -5.26
CA VAL A 171 6.06 2.95 -5.07
C VAL A 171 5.28 2.91 -3.76
N THR A 172 4.00 2.56 -3.86
CA THR A 172 3.10 2.35 -2.71
C THR A 172 2.72 0.87 -2.61
N CYS A 173 2.22 0.43 -1.45
CA CYS A 173 1.75 -0.94 -1.24
C CYS A 173 0.28 -1.17 -1.64
N ILE A 174 -0.37 -0.18 -2.26
CA ILE A 174 -1.78 -0.25 -2.65
C ILE A 174 -1.98 0.33 -4.06
N GLY A 175 -3.03 -0.08 -4.76
CA GLY A 175 -3.33 0.46 -6.10
C GLY A 175 -2.26 0.14 -7.16
N MET A 176 -1.50 -0.92 -6.94
CA MET A 176 -0.58 -1.46 -7.93
C MET A 176 -1.33 -2.09 -9.12
N LYS A 177 -0.68 -2.19 -10.28
CA LYS A 177 -1.28 -2.82 -11.47
C LYS A 177 -1.37 -4.34 -11.33
N THR A 178 -0.41 -4.92 -10.61
CA THR A 178 -0.37 -6.33 -10.23
C THR A 178 -0.67 -6.47 -8.74
N ASP A 179 -1.41 -7.51 -8.38
CA ASP A 179 -1.61 -7.91 -6.99
C ASP A 179 -0.35 -8.62 -6.49
N ILE A 180 0.62 -7.83 -6.02
CA ILE A 180 1.91 -8.33 -5.52
C ILE A 180 1.79 -8.56 -4.01
N PRO A 181 2.15 -9.77 -3.50
CA PRO A 181 2.13 -10.07 -2.08
C PRO A 181 3.14 -9.28 -1.25
#